data_AF-A0A257PAP0-F1
#
_entry.id   AF-A0A257PAP0-F1
#
_cell.length_a   1.000
_cell.length_b   1.000
_cell.length_c   1.000
_cell.angle_alpha   90.00
_cell.angle_beta   90.00
_cell.angle_gamma   90.00
#
_symmetry.space_group_name_H-M   'P 1'
#
loop_
_entity.id
_entity.type
_entity.pdbx_description
1 polymer ?
#
loop_
_entity_poly.entity_id
_entity_poly.type
_entity_poly.pdbx_seq_one_letter_code
_entity_poly.pdbx_strand_id
1 'polypeptide(L)'
;MFKLYSIPGIALAGAFVICLIAVLTFQRPVPLVVSTGNPGLGMQVLYSTPQINRALGMNQAPPVLPQISGGVAAGQAYKNVQVLKNVSSAAFGRLMVSMTNWVAPQQGCTYCHVAGNFASDAKYTKVVARRMLQMTIAVNTQYTNHVGNVGVTCYTCHRGNNVPRKVWFSGVVPGSGPALAEVN
;
A
#
# COMPACT_ATOMS: atom_id res chain seq x y z
N MET A 1 -69.82 -21.96 -0.88
CA MET A 1 -69.01 -20.96 -1.61
C MET A 1 -67.87 -20.51 -0.70
N PHE A 2 -66.65 -20.97 -1.00
CA PHE A 2 -65.46 -20.81 -0.17
C PHE A 2 -64.90 -19.37 -0.25
N LYS A 3 -64.66 -18.74 0.91
CA LYS A 3 -63.98 -17.43 1.03
C LYS A 3 -62.48 -17.62 0.83
N LEU A 4 -61.99 -17.17 -0.33
CA LEU A 4 -60.58 -17.22 -0.74
C LEU A 4 -59.97 -15.80 -0.71
N TYR A 5 -59.87 -15.13 0.45
CA TYR A 5 -59.29 -13.77 0.49
C TYR A 5 -58.69 -13.32 1.83
N SER A 6 -57.91 -14.18 2.51
CA SER A 6 -57.26 -13.80 3.78
C SER A 6 -55.79 -14.24 3.94
N ILE A 7 -55.15 -14.73 2.88
CA ILE A 7 -53.75 -15.20 2.90
C ILE A 7 -52.71 -14.29 2.19
N PRO A 8 -52.91 -12.97 1.91
CA PRO A 8 -51.85 -12.21 1.22
C PRO A 8 -50.77 -11.66 2.19
N GLY A 9 -51.16 -11.11 3.35
CA GLY A 9 -50.23 -10.30 4.17
C GLY A 9 -49.13 -11.08 4.90
N ILE A 10 -49.49 -12.15 5.61
CA ILE A 10 -48.54 -12.93 6.42
C ILE A 10 -47.59 -13.74 5.52
N ALA A 11 -48.08 -14.27 4.41
CA ALA A 11 -47.25 -15.00 3.44
C ALA A 11 -46.23 -14.07 2.75
N LEU A 12 -46.64 -12.86 2.37
CA LEU A 12 -45.73 -11.85 1.80
C LEU A 12 -44.68 -11.39 2.81
N ALA A 13 -45.07 -11.14 4.06
CA ALA A 13 -44.14 -10.78 5.12
C ALA A 13 -43.12 -11.89 5.40
N GLY A 14 -43.57 -13.15 5.46
CA GLY A 14 -42.69 -14.31 5.62
C GLY A 14 -41.71 -14.48 4.45
N ALA A 15 -42.18 -14.35 3.21
CA ALA A 15 -41.32 -14.42 2.02
C ALA A 15 -40.30 -13.28 1.97
N PHE A 16 -40.69 -12.06 2.37
CA PHE A 16 -39.79 -10.92 2.45
C PHE A 16 -38.69 -11.14 3.50
N VAL A 17 -39.03 -11.65 4.69
CA VAL A 17 -38.04 -11.95 5.74
C VAL A 17 -37.07 -13.05 5.30
N ILE A 18 -37.56 -14.11 4.65
CA ILE A 18 -36.70 -15.18 4.12
C ILE A 18 -35.76 -14.64 3.03
N CYS A 19 -36.27 -13.80 2.13
CA CYS A 19 -35.46 -13.16 1.09
C CYS A 19 -34.41 -12.22 1.70
N LEU A 20 -34.78 -11.44 2.71
CA LEU A 20 -33.88 -10.54 3.42
C LEU A 20 -32.77 -11.32 4.14
N ILE A 21 -33.11 -12.40 4.85
CA ILE A 21 -32.12 -13.31 5.44
C ILE A 21 -31.22 -13.86 4.34
N ALA A 22 -31.80 -14.37 3.25
CA ALA A 22 -31.02 -14.95 2.15
C ALA A 22 -30.02 -13.96 1.54
N VAL A 23 -30.42 -12.69 1.34
CA VAL A 23 -29.55 -11.63 0.81
C VAL A 23 -28.47 -11.20 1.81
N LEU A 24 -28.80 -11.15 3.10
CA LEU A 24 -27.86 -10.71 4.14
C LEU A 24 -26.90 -11.81 4.60
N THR A 25 -27.27 -13.09 4.47
CA THR A 25 -26.46 -14.22 4.97
C THR A 25 -25.76 -15.02 3.88
N PHE A 26 -26.27 -15.08 2.64
CA PHE A 26 -25.62 -15.84 1.57
C PHE A 26 -24.68 -14.94 0.74
N GLN A 27 -23.38 -15.19 0.86
CA GLN A 27 -22.38 -14.54 0.03
C GLN A 27 -22.43 -15.13 -1.40
N ARG A 28 -23.00 -14.38 -2.35
CA ARG A 28 -22.81 -14.60 -3.80
C ARG A 28 -21.71 -13.63 -4.27
N PRO A 29 -20.80 -13.97 -5.20
CA PRO A 29 -20.72 -15.17 -6.05
C PRO A 29 -19.93 -16.34 -5.43
N VAL A 30 -19.95 -17.50 -6.10
CA VAL A 30 -19.10 -18.65 -5.73
C VAL A 30 -17.63 -18.21 -5.64
N PRO A 31 -16.92 -18.58 -4.56
CA PRO A 31 -15.51 -18.21 -4.42
C PRO A 31 -14.66 -18.96 -5.44
N LEU A 32 -13.63 -18.31 -5.95
CA LEU A 32 -12.56 -18.96 -6.69
C LEU A 32 -11.75 -19.81 -5.72
N VAL A 33 -11.71 -21.12 -5.93
CA VAL A 33 -10.99 -22.08 -5.09
C VAL A 33 -9.65 -22.39 -5.74
N VAL A 34 -8.55 -22.12 -5.02
CA VAL A 34 -7.20 -22.48 -5.47
C VAL A 34 -6.61 -23.51 -4.51
N SER A 35 -6.30 -24.70 -5.02
CA SER A 35 -5.62 -25.74 -4.24
C SER A 35 -4.16 -25.34 -4.00
N THR A 36 -3.72 -25.41 -2.74
CA THR A 36 -2.34 -25.08 -2.32
C THR A 36 -1.56 -26.30 -1.83
N GLY A 37 -2.16 -27.49 -1.86
CA GLY A 37 -1.53 -28.74 -1.41
C GLY A 37 -1.93 -29.95 -2.22
N ASN A 38 -1.56 -31.12 -1.70
CA ASN A 38 -1.82 -32.41 -2.36
C ASN A 38 -3.34 -32.68 -2.45
N PRO A 39 -3.84 -33.27 -3.55
CA PRO A 39 -5.25 -33.57 -3.70
C PRO A 39 -5.79 -34.41 -2.54
N GLY A 40 -7.01 -34.09 -2.09
CA GLY A 40 -7.68 -34.80 -0.98
C GLY A 40 -7.38 -34.27 0.42
N LEU A 41 -6.39 -33.38 0.60
CA LEU A 41 -6.07 -32.79 1.92
C LEU A 41 -6.91 -31.55 2.27
N GLY A 42 -7.75 -31.08 1.35
CA GLY A 42 -8.58 -29.88 1.56
C GLY A 42 -7.78 -28.58 1.70
N MET A 43 -6.49 -28.58 1.35
CA MET A 43 -5.64 -27.39 1.37
C MET A 43 -6.03 -26.45 0.23
N GLN A 44 -6.95 -25.53 0.52
CA GLN A 44 -7.50 -24.60 -0.47
C GLN A 44 -7.64 -23.18 0.08
N VAL A 45 -7.40 -22.19 -0.77
CA VAL A 45 -7.67 -20.78 -0.47
C VAL A 45 -8.89 -20.35 -1.29
N LEU A 46 -9.86 -19.76 -0.60
CA LEU A 46 -11.12 -19.29 -1.14
C LEU A 46 -11.02 -17.78 -1.39
N TYR A 47 -11.07 -17.38 -2.65
CA TYR A 47 -11.01 -15.98 -3.04
C TYR A 47 -12.38 -15.47 -3.51
N SER A 48 -12.73 -14.24 -3.12
CA SER A 48 -13.89 -13.54 -3.68
C SER A 48 -13.46 -12.66 -4.85
N THR A 49 -13.96 -12.93 -6.06
CA THR A 49 -13.59 -12.17 -7.27
C THR A 49 -13.83 -10.66 -7.14
N PRO A 50 -14.99 -10.18 -6.62
CA PRO A 50 -15.18 -8.75 -6.37
C PRO A 50 -14.14 -8.16 -5.41
N GLN A 51 -13.75 -8.90 -4.37
CA GLN A 51 -12.74 -8.45 -3.41
C GLN A 51 -11.35 -8.37 -4.06
N ILE A 52 -10.96 -9.37 -4.87
CA ILE A 52 -9.70 -9.32 -5.64
C ILE A 52 -9.70 -8.11 -6.55
N ASN A 53 -10.76 -7.89 -7.33
CA ASN A 53 -10.82 -6.76 -8.27
C ASN A 53 -10.72 -5.42 -7.55
N ARG A 54 -11.38 -5.27 -6.38
CA ARG A 54 -11.22 -4.10 -5.53
C ARG A 54 -9.78 -3.95 -5.04
N ALA A 55 -9.16 -5.04 -4.58
CA ALA A 55 -7.78 -5.03 -4.10
C ALA A 55 -6.80 -4.66 -5.23
N LEU A 56 -6.95 -5.22 -6.42
CA LEU A 56 -6.14 -4.86 -7.59
C LEU A 56 -6.33 -3.39 -7.95
N GLY A 57 -7.56 -2.89 -7.98
CA GLY A 57 -7.86 -1.47 -8.22
C GLY A 57 -7.18 -0.52 -7.22
N MET A 58 -7.09 -0.92 -5.95
CA MET A 58 -6.43 -0.12 -4.88
C MET A 58 -4.90 -0.29 -4.83
N ASN A 59 -4.34 -1.33 -5.47
CA ASN A 59 -2.93 -1.68 -5.38
C ASN A 59 -2.18 -1.55 -6.73
N GLN A 60 -2.51 -0.50 -7.48
CA GLN A 60 -1.78 -0.18 -8.70
C GLN A 60 -0.41 0.43 -8.38
N ALA A 61 0.61 -0.01 -9.12
CA ALA A 61 1.94 0.57 -9.04
C ALA A 61 1.96 1.97 -9.69
N PRO A 62 2.72 2.93 -9.13
CA PRO A 62 2.84 4.24 -9.73
C PRO A 62 3.62 4.15 -11.06
N PRO A 63 3.37 5.06 -12.01
CA PRO A 63 4.10 5.09 -13.27
C PRO A 63 5.60 5.27 -13.03
N VAL A 64 6.41 4.53 -13.78
CA VAL A 64 7.87 4.56 -13.66
C VAL A 64 8.41 5.72 -14.50
N LEU A 65 9.26 6.56 -13.92
CA LEU A 65 9.96 7.60 -14.67
C LEU A 65 10.96 6.98 -15.66
N PRO A 66 11.21 7.58 -16.84
CA PRO A 66 12.20 7.08 -17.79
C PRO A 66 13.56 6.86 -17.11
N GLN A 67 14.26 5.78 -17.43
CA GLN A 67 15.61 5.54 -16.95
C GLN A 67 16.55 6.56 -17.59
N ILE A 68 17.35 7.25 -16.76
CA ILE A 68 18.34 8.22 -17.23
C ILE A 68 19.62 7.96 -16.46
N SER A 69 20.72 7.80 -17.19
CA SER A 69 22.06 7.64 -16.64
C SER A 69 22.99 8.60 -17.35
N GLY A 70 23.83 9.30 -16.58
CA GLY A 70 24.77 10.27 -17.13
C GLY A 70 25.23 11.28 -16.08
N GLY A 71 26.35 11.93 -16.38
CA GLY A 71 27.03 12.83 -15.45
C GLY A 71 27.92 12.11 -14.43
N VAL A 72 28.66 12.89 -13.66
CA VAL A 72 29.57 12.39 -12.62
C VAL A 72 28.82 11.75 -11.46
N ALA A 73 29.54 11.03 -10.61
CA ALA A 73 28.97 10.44 -9.40
C ALA A 73 28.36 11.52 -8.49
N ALA A 74 27.21 11.24 -7.88
CA ALA A 74 26.49 12.20 -7.05
C ALA A 74 27.31 12.67 -5.84
N GLY A 75 28.20 11.83 -5.31
CA GLY A 75 29.16 12.21 -4.26
C GLY A 75 30.19 13.25 -4.70
N GLN A 76 30.44 13.38 -6.01
CA GLN A 76 31.30 14.42 -6.59
C GLN A 76 30.49 15.64 -7.03
N ALA A 77 29.28 15.43 -7.55
CA ALA A 77 28.41 16.52 -8.03
C ALA A 77 27.77 17.35 -6.91
N TYR A 78 27.47 16.74 -5.76
CA TYR A 78 26.64 17.36 -4.71
C TYR A 78 27.31 17.34 -3.34
N LYS A 79 26.92 18.31 -2.49
CA LYS A 79 27.37 18.40 -1.10
C LYS A 79 26.52 17.51 -0.18
N ASN A 80 27.15 16.90 0.82
CA ASN A 80 26.53 16.08 1.86
C ASN A 80 25.73 14.85 1.35
N VAL A 81 26.22 14.18 0.30
CA VAL A 81 25.69 12.88 -0.13
C VAL A 81 26.39 11.77 0.64
N GLN A 82 25.66 11.07 1.51
CA GLN A 82 26.23 10.06 2.40
C GLN A 82 25.99 8.62 1.93
N VAL A 83 24.84 8.33 1.30
CA VAL A 83 24.44 6.96 0.93
C VAL A 83 24.54 6.73 -0.58
N LEU A 84 23.96 7.61 -1.39
CA LEU A 84 23.90 7.48 -2.85
C LEU A 84 25.16 8.02 -3.57
N LYS A 85 26.36 7.83 -3.00
CA LYS A 85 27.58 8.49 -3.51
C LYS A 85 27.93 8.11 -4.94
N ASN A 86 27.74 6.84 -5.30
CA ASN A 86 28.21 6.26 -6.57
C ASN A 86 27.15 6.28 -7.68
N VAL A 87 25.98 6.86 -7.42
CA VAL A 87 24.91 6.97 -8.42
C VAL A 87 25.22 8.15 -9.35
N SER A 88 25.01 8.02 -10.66
CA SER A 88 25.19 9.15 -11.59
C SER A 88 24.28 10.33 -11.23
N SER A 89 24.71 11.57 -11.46
CA SER A 89 23.93 12.75 -11.09
C SER A 89 22.54 12.79 -11.74
N ALA A 90 22.41 12.31 -12.98
CA ALA A 90 21.12 12.18 -13.66
C ALA A 90 20.19 11.16 -12.96
N ALA A 91 20.71 9.98 -12.61
CA ALA A 91 19.96 8.95 -11.90
C ALA A 91 19.60 9.40 -10.46
N PHE A 92 20.48 10.18 -9.82
CA PHE A 92 20.22 10.78 -8.51
C PHE A 92 19.02 11.74 -8.58
N GLY A 93 19.00 12.65 -9.56
CA GLY A 93 17.86 13.57 -9.77
C GLY A 93 16.54 12.81 -10.01
N ARG A 94 16.56 11.80 -10.87
CA ARG A 94 15.40 10.92 -11.13
C ARG A 94 14.89 10.24 -9.86
N LEU A 95 15.80 9.75 -9.01
CA LEU A 95 15.44 9.11 -7.76
C LEU A 95 14.78 10.10 -6.78
N MET A 96 15.28 11.34 -6.69
CA MET A 96 14.67 12.37 -5.84
C MET A 96 13.24 12.72 -6.27
N VAL A 97 12.97 12.82 -7.58
CA VAL A 97 11.61 13.02 -8.10
C VAL A 97 10.72 11.81 -7.76
N SER A 98 11.24 10.59 -7.92
CA SER A 98 10.51 9.37 -7.58
C SER A 98 10.15 9.32 -6.09
N MET A 99 11.12 9.60 -5.21
CA MET A 99 10.90 9.67 -3.75
C MET A 99 9.86 10.72 -3.38
N THR A 100 9.89 11.88 -4.03
CA THR A 100 8.90 12.95 -3.81
C THR A 100 7.49 12.45 -4.14
N ASN A 101 7.31 11.83 -5.32
CA ASN A 101 6.01 11.29 -5.73
C ASN A 101 5.52 10.16 -4.81
N TRP A 102 6.43 9.36 -4.26
CA TRP A 102 6.06 8.22 -3.42
C TRP A 102 5.77 8.56 -1.97
N VAL A 103 6.38 9.62 -1.44
CA VAL A 103 6.35 9.95 0.00
C VAL A 103 5.59 11.25 0.28
N ALA A 104 5.85 12.32 -0.47
CA ALA A 104 5.31 13.64 -0.16
C ALA A 104 4.90 14.40 -1.44
N PRO A 105 4.02 13.84 -2.28
CA PRO A 105 3.62 14.45 -3.55
C PRO A 105 2.93 15.81 -3.36
N GLN A 106 2.27 16.05 -2.22
CA GLN A 106 1.58 17.31 -1.93
C GLN A 106 2.54 18.41 -1.46
N GLN A 107 3.54 18.06 -0.64
CA GLN A 107 4.50 19.02 -0.07
C GLN A 107 5.73 19.23 -0.97
N GLY A 108 6.01 18.28 -1.86
CA GLY A 108 7.12 18.35 -2.80
C GLY A 108 8.50 18.25 -2.14
N CYS A 109 9.51 18.79 -2.85
CA CYS A 109 10.92 18.69 -2.46
C CYS A 109 11.20 19.29 -1.06
N THR A 110 10.46 20.33 -0.68
CA THR A 110 10.65 21.05 0.58
C THR A 110 10.13 20.29 1.78
N TYR A 111 9.46 19.14 1.62
CA TYR A 111 9.13 18.27 2.74
C TYR A 111 10.39 17.77 3.45
N CYS A 112 11.37 17.29 2.67
CA CYS A 112 12.64 16.81 3.17
C CYS A 112 13.72 17.90 3.19
N HIS A 113 13.70 18.84 2.23
CA HIS A 113 14.79 19.82 2.11
C HIS A 113 14.46 21.19 2.70
N VAL A 114 15.51 21.90 3.12
CA VAL A 114 15.46 23.34 3.40
C VAL A 114 15.48 24.07 2.05
N ALA A 115 14.54 25.00 1.84
CA ALA A 115 14.49 25.79 0.62
C ALA A 115 15.81 26.55 0.41
N GLY A 116 16.36 26.52 -0.80
CA GLY A 116 17.65 27.14 -1.12
C GLY A 116 18.88 26.40 -0.57
N ASN A 117 18.73 25.38 0.29
CA ASN A 117 19.84 24.60 0.82
C ASN A 117 19.53 23.09 0.88
N PHE A 118 19.67 22.43 -0.27
CA PHE A 118 19.45 20.99 -0.39
C PHE A 118 20.45 20.14 0.41
N ALA A 119 21.65 20.66 0.71
CA ALA A 119 22.70 19.96 1.43
C ALA A 119 22.48 19.91 2.95
N SER A 120 21.74 20.87 3.51
CA SER A 120 21.45 20.96 4.96
C SER A 120 20.67 19.75 5.48
N ASP A 121 21.03 19.27 6.68
CA ASP A 121 20.32 18.22 7.43
C ASP A 121 19.46 18.80 8.56
N ALA A 122 19.19 20.11 8.55
CA ALA A 122 18.43 20.78 9.61
C ALA A 122 16.97 20.27 9.76
N LYS A 123 16.40 19.68 8.71
CA LYS A 123 15.08 19.04 8.77
C LYS A 123 15.19 17.58 9.17
N TYR A 124 14.47 17.20 10.24
CA TYR A 124 14.42 15.83 10.72
C TYR A 124 13.96 14.85 9.62
N THR A 125 13.06 15.27 8.74
CA THR A 125 12.54 14.47 7.62
C THR A 125 13.64 14.01 6.67
N LYS A 126 14.69 14.80 6.45
CA LYS A 126 15.86 14.39 5.64
C LYS A 126 16.69 13.33 6.34
N VAL A 127 16.90 13.46 7.65
CA VAL A 127 17.63 12.47 8.46
C VAL A 127 16.89 11.13 8.43
N VAL A 128 15.57 11.15 8.61
CA VAL A 128 14.71 9.96 8.49
C VAL A 128 14.75 9.40 7.06
N ALA A 129 14.62 10.24 6.03
CA ALA A 129 14.68 9.79 4.64
C ALA A 129 16.00 9.09 4.30
N ARG A 130 17.13 9.59 4.83
CA ARG A 130 18.44 8.94 4.69
C ARG A 130 18.45 7.55 5.32
N ARG A 131 17.87 7.40 6.51
CA ARG A 131 17.78 6.11 7.17
C ARG A 131 16.85 5.14 6.43
N MET A 132 15.73 5.63 5.92
CA MET A 132 14.80 4.83 5.11
C MET A 132 15.46 4.36 3.81
N LEU A 133 16.31 5.17 3.20
CA LEU A 133 17.06 4.77 2.01
C LEU A 133 18.04 3.61 2.31
N GLN A 134 18.74 3.67 3.45
CA GLN A 134 19.57 2.55 3.91
C GLN A 134 18.73 1.30 4.18
N MET A 135 17.56 1.46 4.83
CA MET A 135 16.63 0.36 5.11
C MET A 135 16.17 -0.30 3.79
N THR A 136 15.72 0.48 2.81
CA THR A 136 15.27 -0.06 1.51
C THR A 136 16.40 -0.79 0.78
N ILE A 137 17.61 -0.25 0.77
CA ILE A 137 18.78 -0.94 0.21
C ILE A 137 19.03 -2.25 0.94
N ALA A 138 19.01 -2.25 2.28
CA ALA A 138 19.23 -3.45 3.09
C ALA A 138 18.16 -4.51 2.82
N VAL A 139 16.87 -4.14 2.79
CA VAL A 139 15.77 -5.05 2.48
C VAL A 139 15.95 -5.69 1.09
N ASN A 140 16.25 -4.88 0.07
CA ASN A 140 16.37 -5.36 -1.31
C ASN A 140 17.63 -6.20 -1.57
N THR A 141 18.65 -6.10 -0.72
CA THR A 141 19.94 -6.80 -0.94
C THR A 141 20.17 -7.95 0.03
N GLN A 142 19.67 -7.85 1.27
CA GLN A 142 19.94 -8.82 2.34
C GLN A 142 18.76 -9.75 2.63
N TYR A 143 17.52 -9.34 2.28
CA TYR A 143 16.29 -10.10 2.58
C TYR A 143 15.65 -10.66 1.31
N THR A 144 16.47 -11.09 0.35
CA THR A 144 16.00 -11.63 -0.95
C THR A 144 15.21 -12.92 -0.80
N ASN A 145 15.40 -13.67 0.29
CA ASN A 145 14.56 -14.81 0.67
C ASN A 145 13.11 -14.41 1.04
N HIS A 146 12.89 -13.14 1.39
CA HIS A 146 11.57 -12.60 1.72
C HIS A 146 10.96 -11.80 0.55
N VAL A 147 11.71 -10.85 -0.01
CA VAL A 147 11.19 -9.94 -1.05
C VAL A 147 11.43 -10.42 -2.49
N GLY A 148 12.17 -11.51 -2.66
CA GLY A 148 12.55 -12.05 -3.96
C GLY A 148 13.23 -11.01 -4.85
N ASN A 149 13.01 -11.15 -6.16
CA ASN A 149 13.47 -10.17 -7.15
C ASN A 149 12.51 -8.98 -7.33
N VAL A 150 11.38 -8.96 -6.60
CA VAL A 150 10.38 -7.88 -6.67
C VAL A 150 10.87 -6.66 -5.89
N GLY A 151 11.41 -6.90 -4.69
CA GLY A 151 11.92 -5.85 -3.81
C GLY A 151 10.84 -4.92 -3.26
N VAL A 152 11.28 -3.85 -2.59
CA VAL A 152 10.43 -2.80 -2.04
C VAL A 152 10.91 -1.42 -2.48
N THR A 153 9.99 -0.46 -2.50
CA THR A 153 10.26 0.96 -2.73
C THR A 153 9.65 1.80 -1.61
N CYS A 154 9.87 3.11 -1.64
CA CYS A 154 9.19 4.02 -0.71
C CYS A 154 7.66 3.90 -0.84
N TYR A 155 7.16 3.65 -2.05
CA TYR A 155 5.72 3.55 -2.32
C TYR A 155 5.08 2.32 -1.65
N THR A 156 5.83 1.24 -1.44
CA THR A 156 5.32 0.01 -0.79
C THR A 156 4.61 0.33 0.51
N CYS A 157 5.20 1.20 1.34
CA CYS A 157 4.65 1.61 2.63
C CYS A 157 3.94 2.98 2.58
N HIS A 158 4.55 3.99 1.94
CA HIS A 158 4.04 5.36 2.02
C HIS A 158 2.78 5.58 1.18
N ARG A 159 2.67 4.93 0.02
CA ARG A 159 1.52 5.08 -0.89
C ARG A 159 1.13 6.55 -1.15
N GLY A 160 2.12 7.44 -1.28
CA GLY A 160 1.91 8.89 -1.47
C GLY A 160 1.63 9.69 -0.19
N ASN A 161 1.76 9.09 0.99
CA ASN A 161 1.57 9.75 2.28
C ASN A 161 2.90 9.90 3.01
N ASN A 162 3.11 11.06 3.62
CA ASN A 162 4.34 11.36 4.34
C ASN A 162 4.49 10.54 5.64
N VAL A 163 3.37 10.06 6.18
CA VAL A 163 3.27 9.04 7.22
C VAL A 163 2.53 7.83 6.63
N PRO A 164 3.10 6.61 6.67
CA PRO A 164 2.40 5.41 6.20
C PRO A 164 1.07 5.17 6.94
N ARG A 165 0.02 4.76 6.22
CA ARG A 165 -1.33 4.58 6.80
C ARG A 165 -1.48 3.37 7.71
N LYS A 166 -0.66 2.34 7.53
CA LYS A 166 -0.75 1.06 8.25
C LYS A 166 0.41 0.92 9.23
N VAL A 167 0.48 1.85 10.18
CA VAL A 167 1.43 1.82 11.31
C VAL A 167 0.71 1.38 12.58
N TRP A 168 1.47 0.87 13.55
CA TRP A 168 0.94 0.39 14.83
C TRP A 168 1.89 0.83 15.97
N PHE A 169 1.35 0.92 17.19
CA PHE A 169 2.08 1.34 18.38
C PHE A 169 1.73 0.39 19.55
N SER A 170 2.68 0.12 20.45
CA SER A 170 2.41 -0.63 21.68
C SER A 170 1.74 0.27 22.72
N GLY A 171 0.90 -0.31 23.59
CA GLY A 171 0.25 0.41 24.69
C GLY A 171 -0.94 1.30 24.28
N VAL A 172 -1.40 1.20 23.03
CA VAL A 172 -2.59 1.89 22.52
C VAL A 172 -3.70 0.86 22.35
N VAL A 173 -4.88 1.12 22.89
CA VAL A 173 -6.06 0.26 22.63
C VAL A 173 -6.32 0.29 21.12
N PRO A 174 -6.48 -0.86 20.43
CA PRO A 174 -6.83 -0.88 19.01
C PRO A 174 -7.98 0.10 18.73
N GLY A 175 -7.77 1.06 17.81
CA GLY A 175 -8.73 2.11 17.46
C GLY A 175 -8.62 3.45 18.21
N SER A 176 -7.70 3.63 19.17
CA SER A 176 -7.59 4.86 19.99
C SER A 176 -6.53 5.89 19.54
N GLY A 177 -5.85 5.66 18.40
CA GLY A 177 -4.83 6.57 17.89
C GLY A 177 -5.42 7.74 17.07
N PRO A 178 -4.99 9.01 17.28
CA PRO A 178 -5.54 10.19 16.58
C PRO A 178 -5.28 10.23 15.07
N ALA A 179 -4.54 9.25 14.52
CA ALA A 179 -4.24 9.11 13.09
C ALA A 179 -4.83 7.85 12.45
N LEU A 180 -5.57 7.02 13.19
CA LEU A 180 -6.03 5.71 12.73
C LEU A 180 -7.54 5.57 12.95
N ALA A 181 -8.32 6.32 12.17
CA ALA A 181 -9.62 5.79 11.81
C ALA A 181 -9.37 4.50 11.02
N GLU A 182 -9.57 3.35 11.65
CA GLU A 182 -9.89 2.11 10.95
C GLU A 182 -11.21 2.35 10.20
N VAL A 183 -11.10 2.99 9.04
CA VAL A 183 -12.16 2.94 8.04
C VAL A 183 -12.15 1.52 7.48
N ASN A 184 -13.00 0.70 8.11
CA ASN A 184 -13.51 -0.55 7.56
C ASN A 184 -14.16 -0.28 6.19
#